data_AF-A0A934ELR5-F1
#
_entry.id   AF-A0A934ELR5-F1
#
_cell.length_a   1.000
_cell.length_b   1.000
_cell.length_c   1.000
_cell.angle_alpha   90.00
_cell.angle_beta   90.00
_cell.angle_gamma   90.00
#
_symmetry.space_group_name_H-M   'P 1'
#
loop_
_entity.id
_entity.type
_entity.pdbx_description
1 polymer ?
#
loop_
_entity_poly.entity_id
_entity_poly.type
_entity_poly.pdbx_seq_one_letter_code
_entity_poly.pdbx_strand_id
1 'polypeptide(L)'
;MDIRTQDPSLAGSFFLYSPRFITQAYLIDSGYTGDLAGRPYWKTMFDVYSVRFVITPFMQFGGDLIPLVGLLLDDPDWTPVFISGNSVVFVQKGRDNGHVIETYGQRKEDFIARLISVCNDMIRSTPGNAFPYIAKGDILLRSGRLEEALLSYRNALRVSPLNPAARSRIQQLEQMRNPR
;
A
#
# COMPACT_ATOMS: atom_id res chain seq x y z
N MET A 1 25.35 -14.03 31.36
CA MET A 1 26.55 -13.46 30.72
C MET A 1 26.16 -12.07 30.26
N ASP A 2 26.75 -11.08 30.91
CA ASP A 2 26.36 -9.68 30.87
C ASP A 2 26.97 -9.01 29.63
N ILE A 3 26.18 -8.25 28.87
CA ILE A 3 26.66 -7.42 27.75
C ILE A 3 25.99 -6.06 27.87
N ARG A 4 26.40 -5.31 28.90
CA ARG A 4 26.24 -3.85 28.94
C ARG A 4 27.41 -3.20 28.21
N THR A 5 27.22 -2.93 26.92
CA THR A 5 27.78 -1.76 26.22
C THR A 5 26.97 -1.59 24.94
N GLN A 6 25.83 -0.91 25.00
CA GLN A 6 25.16 -0.38 23.81
C GLN A 6 25.36 1.12 23.79
N ASP A 7 26.06 1.56 22.75
CA ASP A 7 26.17 2.94 22.31
C ASP A 7 24.76 3.56 22.18
N PRO A 8 24.44 4.65 22.90
CA PRO A 8 23.12 5.29 22.86
C PRO A 8 22.71 5.82 21.48
N SER A 9 23.64 5.92 20.52
CA SER A 9 23.36 6.45 19.18
C SER A 9 22.67 5.45 18.22
N LEU A 10 22.61 4.16 18.58
CA LEU A 10 22.02 3.09 17.76
C LEU A 10 20.60 2.67 18.18
N ALA A 11 20.03 3.29 19.21
CA ALA A 11 18.74 2.91 19.78
C ALA A 11 17.52 3.22 18.89
N GLY A 12 17.67 4.01 17.82
CA GLY A 12 16.54 4.49 17.01
C GLY A 12 16.02 3.52 15.94
N SER A 13 16.86 2.61 15.44
CA SER A 13 16.54 1.82 14.23
C SER A 13 16.40 0.31 14.45
N PHE A 14 16.85 -0.23 15.59
CA PHE A 14 16.82 -1.67 15.86
C PHE A 14 15.49 -2.20 16.43
N PHE A 15 14.60 -1.33 16.92
CA PHE A 15 13.33 -1.78 17.52
C PHE A 15 12.26 -2.21 16.50
N LEU A 16 12.36 -1.79 15.23
CA LEU A 16 11.33 -2.05 14.22
C LEU A 16 11.46 -3.42 13.51
N TYR A 17 12.55 -4.18 13.76
CA TYR A 17 12.84 -5.43 13.04
C TYR A 17 13.15 -6.63 13.95
N SER A 18 12.75 -6.59 15.22
CA SER A 18 12.75 -7.80 16.04
C SER A 18 11.42 -8.55 15.85
N PRO A 19 11.43 -9.88 15.63
CA PRO A 19 10.22 -10.71 15.48
C PRO A 19 9.23 -10.58 16.65
N ARG A 20 9.68 -10.10 17.82
CA ARG A 20 8.85 -9.87 19.01
C ARG A 20 8.02 -8.58 18.96
N PHE A 21 8.21 -7.73 17.94
CA PHE A 21 7.53 -6.43 17.83
C PHE A 21 6.78 -6.23 16.50
N ILE A 22 6.60 -7.28 15.69
CA ILE A 22 5.70 -7.20 14.53
C ILE A 22 4.29 -6.93 15.05
N THR A 23 3.77 -5.74 14.74
CA THR A 23 2.45 -5.34 15.21
C THR A 23 1.38 -6.04 14.38
N GLN A 24 0.23 -6.26 15.00
CA GLN A 24 -0.94 -6.82 14.31
C GLN A 24 -1.39 -5.95 13.14
N ALA A 25 -1.22 -4.62 13.26
CA ALA A 25 -1.47 -3.68 12.19
C ALA A 25 -0.57 -3.94 10.96
N TYR A 26 0.72 -4.22 11.16
CA TYR A 26 1.61 -4.55 10.05
C TYR A 26 1.17 -5.83 9.30
N LEU A 27 0.78 -6.88 10.04
CA LEU A 27 0.33 -8.14 9.42
C LEU A 27 -0.96 -7.96 8.60
N ILE A 28 -1.86 -7.08 9.07
CA ILE A 28 -3.06 -6.69 8.34
C ILE A 28 -2.68 -5.93 7.05
N ASP A 29 -1.86 -4.89 7.18
CA ASP A 29 -1.46 -4.02 6.07
C ASP A 29 -0.64 -4.75 5.00
N SER A 30 0.23 -5.67 5.41
CA SER A 30 1.09 -6.44 4.51
C SER A 30 0.34 -7.53 3.75
N GLY A 31 -0.92 -7.83 4.13
CA GLY A 31 -1.65 -8.94 3.55
C GLY A 31 -1.10 -10.32 3.91
N TYR A 32 -0.50 -10.46 5.09
CA TYR A 32 0.15 -11.71 5.51
C TYR A 32 -0.81 -12.91 5.44
N THR A 33 -0.34 -14.05 4.94
CA THR A 33 -1.16 -15.28 4.71
C THR A 33 -0.67 -16.52 5.45
N GLY A 34 0.33 -16.41 6.35
CA GLY A 34 0.87 -17.58 7.08
C GLY A 34 -0.13 -18.27 8.01
N ASP A 35 0.16 -19.52 8.38
CA ASP A 35 -0.44 -20.49 9.33
C ASP A 35 -1.97 -20.51 9.60
N LEU A 36 -2.77 -19.73 8.86
CA LEU A 36 -4.23 -19.67 8.95
C LEU A 36 -4.88 -20.47 7.82
N ALA A 37 -4.41 -21.69 7.57
CA ALA A 37 -4.94 -22.57 6.51
C ALA A 37 -5.02 -21.89 5.12
N GLY A 38 -4.09 -20.96 4.82
CA GLY A 38 -4.04 -20.20 3.58
C GLY A 38 -5.01 -19.00 3.51
N ARG A 39 -5.79 -18.74 4.56
CA ARG A 39 -6.63 -17.55 4.64
C ARG A 39 -5.80 -16.31 4.97
N PRO A 40 -5.99 -15.18 4.27
CA PRO A 40 -5.31 -13.94 4.63
C PRO A 40 -5.62 -13.50 6.07
N TYR A 41 -4.58 -13.08 6.79
CA TYR A 41 -4.65 -12.63 8.18
C TYR A 41 -5.65 -11.49 8.35
N TRP A 42 -5.56 -10.46 7.49
CA TRP A 42 -6.46 -9.31 7.51
C TRP A 42 -7.94 -9.72 7.42
N LYS A 43 -8.27 -10.67 6.53
CA LYS A 43 -9.65 -11.12 6.32
C LYS A 43 -10.16 -11.92 7.52
N THR A 44 -9.29 -12.67 8.18
CA THR A 44 -9.62 -13.37 9.42
C THR A 44 -9.94 -12.38 10.54
N MET A 45 -9.10 -11.37 10.72
CA MET A 45 -9.30 -10.34 11.73
C MET A 45 -10.57 -9.53 11.46
N PHE A 46 -10.82 -9.13 10.21
CA PHE A 46 -12.01 -8.36 9.90
C PHE A 46 -13.30 -9.15 10.15
N ASP A 47 -13.31 -10.45 9.87
CA ASP A 47 -14.46 -11.30 10.16
C ASP A 47 -14.68 -11.49 11.66
N VAL A 48 -13.64 -11.87 12.41
CA VAL A 48 -13.73 -12.12 13.87
C VAL A 48 -14.23 -10.89 14.61
N TYR A 49 -13.72 -9.71 14.25
CA TYR A 49 -14.06 -8.45 14.90
C TYR A 49 -15.20 -7.70 14.22
N SER A 50 -15.82 -8.27 13.18
CA SER A 50 -16.87 -7.63 12.39
C SER A 50 -16.49 -6.23 11.89
N VAL A 51 -15.27 -6.08 11.38
CA VAL A 51 -14.79 -4.84 10.76
C VAL A 51 -15.52 -4.64 9.43
N ARG A 52 -16.33 -3.58 9.34
CA ARG A 52 -17.14 -3.25 8.17
C ARG A 52 -16.67 -2.02 7.40
N PHE A 53 -15.73 -1.28 7.97
CA PHE A 53 -15.15 -0.07 7.39
C PHE A 53 -13.65 -0.08 7.64
N VAL A 54 -12.89 0.36 6.65
CA VAL A 54 -11.44 0.56 6.77
C VAL A 54 -11.13 1.97 6.33
N ILE A 55 -10.47 2.73 7.20
CA ILE A 55 -9.92 4.04 6.91
C ILE A 55 -8.41 3.90 7.00
N THR A 56 -7.70 4.16 5.92
CA THR A 56 -6.25 3.97 5.86
C THR A 56 -5.63 4.96 4.89
N PRO A 57 -4.35 5.35 5.05
CA PRO A 57 -3.58 5.84 3.92
C PRO A 57 -3.52 4.79 2.80
N PHE A 58 -3.25 5.24 1.58
CA PHE A 58 -2.99 4.32 0.47
C PHE A 58 -1.50 4.13 0.22
N MET A 59 -0.64 5.08 0.60
CA MET A 59 0.81 4.90 0.53
C MET A 59 1.47 5.01 1.91
N GLN A 60 2.50 4.19 2.13
CA GLN A 60 3.33 4.25 3.34
C GLN A 60 4.32 5.43 3.31
N PHE A 61 5.03 5.65 4.43
CA PHE A 61 6.11 6.63 4.51
C PHE A 61 7.29 6.36 3.55
N GLY A 62 7.40 5.17 2.94
CA GLY A 62 8.36 4.86 1.88
C GLY A 62 7.85 5.13 0.45
N GLY A 63 6.59 5.51 0.31
CA GLY A 63 5.91 5.71 -0.98
C GLY A 63 5.30 4.44 -1.57
N ASP A 64 5.55 3.26 -1.01
CA ASP A 64 4.93 2.03 -1.48
C ASP A 64 3.42 2.05 -1.24
N LEU A 65 2.65 1.50 -2.20
CA LEU A 65 1.23 1.24 -2.02
C LEU A 65 1.05 0.24 -0.86
N ILE A 66 0.18 0.57 0.10
CA ILE A 66 -0.17 -0.33 1.20
C ILE A 66 -0.83 -1.58 0.60
N PRO A 67 -0.29 -2.80 0.81
CA PRO A 67 -0.82 -4.01 0.19
C PRO A 67 -2.30 -4.25 0.47
N LEU A 68 -2.77 -3.95 1.69
CA LEU A 68 -4.18 -4.03 2.05
C LEU A 68 -5.09 -3.22 1.11
N VAL A 69 -4.68 -2.05 0.62
CA VAL A 69 -5.49 -1.28 -0.34
C VAL A 69 -5.66 -2.04 -1.64
N GLY A 70 -4.60 -2.70 -2.12
CA GLY A 70 -4.70 -3.59 -3.28
C GLY A 70 -5.63 -4.78 -3.02
N LEU A 71 -5.50 -5.42 -1.85
CA LEU A 71 -6.32 -6.58 -1.49
C LEU A 71 -7.80 -6.22 -1.36
N LEU A 72 -8.13 -5.06 -0.79
CA LEU A 72 -9.51 -4.55 -0.72
C LEU A 72 -10.06 -4.17 -2.10
N LEU A 73 -9.21 -3.69 -3.01
CA LEU A 73 -9.60 -3.47 -4.41
C LEU A 73 -9.82 -4.79 -5.15
N ASP A 74 -9.17 -5.88 -4.78
CA ASP A 74 -9.37 -7.19 -5.42
C ASP A 74 -10.56 -7.94 -4.82
N ASP A 75 -10.86 -7.73 -3.53
CA ASP A 75 -11.96 -8.39 -2.84
C ASP A 75 -13.33 -7.86 -3.31
N PRO A 76 -14.25 -8.72 -3.79
CA PRO A 76 -15.55 -8.29 -4.30
C PRO A 76 -16.49 -7.77 -3.20
N ASP A 77 -16.22 -8.10 -1.93
CA ASP A 77 -17.05 -7.68 -0.80
C ASP A 77 -16.69 -6.28 -0.32
N TRP A 78 -15.59 -5.69 -0.80
CA TRP A 78 -15.16 -4.35 -0.39
C TRP A 78 -15.35 -3.34 -1.50
N THR A 79 -15.95 -2.20 -1.14
CA THR A 79 -16.25 -1.10 -2.06
C THR A 79 -15.52 0.16 -1.60
N PRO A 80 -14.70 0.79 -2.45
CA PRO A 80 -14.14 2.09 -2.13
C PRO A 80 -15.25 3.14 -2.16
N VAL A 81 -15.29 4.01 -1.15
CA VAL A 81 -16.32 5.07 -1.05
C VAL A 81 -15.72 6.47 -0.94
N PHE A 82 -14.45 6.59 -0.55
CA PHE A 82 -13.82 7.88 -0.35
C PHE A 82 -12.34 7.85 -0.71
N ILE A 83 -11.87 8.95 -1.28
CA ILE A 83 -10.46 9.26 -1.43
C ILE A 83 -10.25 10.78 -1.37
N SER A 84 -9.32 11.21 -0.52
CA SER A 84 -8.81 12.58 -0.47
C SER A 84 -7.42 12.57 0.15
N GLY A 85 -6.46 13.27 -0.46
CA GLY A 85 -5.07 13.23 -0.04
C GLY A 85 -4.56 11.78 0.10
N ASN A 86 -3.74 11.50 1.11
CA ASN A 86 -3.32 10.12 1.43
C ASN A 86 -4.33 9.43 2.37
N SER A 87 -5.63 9.47 2.07
CA SER A 87 -6.64 8.80 2.89
C SER A 87 -7.73 8.20 2.00
N VAL A 88 -8.00 6.93 2.22
CA VAL A 88 -9.01 6.14 1.52
C VAL A 88 -9.95 5.48 2.50
N VAL A 89 -11.20 5.29 2.09
CA VAL A 89 -12.19 4.52 2.86
C VAL A 89 -12.77 3.42 2.00
N PHE A 90 -12.77 2.22 2.56
CA PHE A 90 -13.47 1.05 2.02
C PHE A 90 -14.58 0.62 2.97
N VAL A 91 -15.67 0.18 2.38
CA VAL A 91 -16.88 -0.29 3.06
C VAL A 91 -17.15 -1.71 2.63
N GLN A 92 -17.36 -2.62 3.58
CA GLN A 92 -17.78 -3.98 3.28
C GLN A 92 -19.26 -3.99 2.85
N LYS A 93 -19.57 -4.73 1.79
CA LYS A 93 -20.94 -5.02 1.34
C LYS A 93 -21.65 -5.80 2.43
N GLY A 94 -22.86 -5.37 2.76
CA GLY A 94 -23.68 -5.98 3.80
C GLY A 94 -24.93 -5.16 4.06
N ARG A 95 -25.85 -5.74 4.82
CA ARG A 95 -27.18 -5.16 5.07
C ARG A 95 -27.09 -3.77 5.71
N ASP A 96 -26.12 -3.56 6.60
CA ASP A 96 -25.97 -2.31 7.36
C ASP A 96 -25.33 -1.18 6.55
N ASN A 97 -24.60 -1.53 5.48
CA ASN A 97 -23.77 -0.60 4.71
C ASN A 97 -24.33 -0.25 3.33
N GLY A 98 -25.46 -0.85 2.93
CA GLY A 98 -26.05 -0.69 1.60
C GLY A 98 -26.22 0.77 1.20
N HIS A 99 -26.78 1.58 2.09
CA HIS A 99 -27.00 3.02 1.84
C HIS A 99 -25.71 3.82 1.58
N VAL A 100 -24.60 3.49 2.26
CA VAL A 100 -23.30 4.16 2.04
C VAL A 100 -22.76 3.81 0.67
N ILE A 101 -22.87 2.53 0.27
CA ILE A 101 -22.40 2.05 -1.03
C ILE A 101 -23.26 2.61 -2.16
N GLU A 102 -24.57 2.70 -1.98
CA GLU A 102 -25.49 3.31 -2.97
C GLU A 102 -25.19 4.79 -3.18
N THR A 103 -24.86 5.53 -2.12
CA THR A 103 -24.64 6.98 -2.19
C THR A 103 -23.22 7.35 -2.62
N TYR A 104 -22.21 6.61 -2.13
CA TYR A 104 -20.80 6.98 -2.23
C TYR A 104 -19.92 5.92 -2.91
N GLY A 105 -20.47 4.76 -3.25
CA GLY A 105 -19.73 3.68 -3.90
C GLY A 105 -19.05 4.13 -5.18
N GLN A 106 -17.77 3.84 -5.29
CA GLN A 106 -16.97 4.14 -6.47
C GLN A 106 -16.66 2.84 -7.21
N ARG A 107 -16.75 2.87 -8.54
CA ARG A 107 -16.24 1.76 -9.35
C ARG A 107 -14.73 1.66 -9.16
N LYS A 108 -14.20 0.45 -9.14
CA LYS A 108 -12.79 0.19 -8.81
C LYS A 108 -11.85 0.85 -9.82
N GLU A 109 -12.23 0.87 -11.09
CA GLU A 109 -11.48 1.50 -12.18
C GLU A 109 -11.42 3.03 -12.02
N ASP A 110 -12.56 3.65 -11.71
CA ASP A 110 -12.63 5.09 -11.46
C ASP A 110 -11.84 5.47 -10.20
N PHE A 111 -11.90 4.62 -9.16
CA PHE A 111 -11.14 4.81 -7.94
C PHE A 111 -9.63 4.72 -8.16
N ILE A 112 -9.16 3.78 -8.99
CA ILE A 112 -7.76 3.67 -9.42
C ILE A 112 -7.33 4.94 -10.16
N ALA A 113 -8.16 5.46 -11.07
CA ALA A 113 -7.86 6.72 -11.76
C ALA A 113 -7.73 7.90 -10.78
N ARG A 114 -8.57 7.94 -9.73
CA ARG A 114 -8.46 8.94 -8.66
C ARG A 114 -7.20 8.78 -7.81
N LEU A 115 -6.80 7.56 -7.47
CA LEU A 115 -5.53 7.30 -6.78
C LEU A 115 -4.34 7.87 -7.57
N ILE A 116 -4.33 7.64 -8.89
CA ILE A 116 -3.30 8.20 -9.78
C ILE A 116 -3.36 9.72 -9.83
N SER A 117 -4.57 10.31 -9.88
CA SER A 117 -4.74 11.76 -9.85
C SER A 117 -4.18 12.36 -8.56
N VAL A 118 -4.47 11.76 -7.42
CA VAL A 118 -3.94 12.18 -6.12
C VAL A 118 -2.41 12.10 -6.09
N CYS A 119 -1.81 11.06 -6.65
CA CYS A 119 -0.36 10.99 -6.78
C CYS A 119 0.18 12.15 -7.64
N ASN A 120 -0.49 12.49 -8.74
CA ASN A 120 -0.09 13.63 -9.58
C ASN A 120 -0.21 14.97 -8.83
N ASP A 121 -1.24 15.15 -7.99
CA ASP A 121 -1.37 16.32 -7.12
C ASP A 121 -0.21 16.41 -6.13
N MET A 122 0.15 15.29 -5.49
CA MET A 122 1.30 15.21 -4.57
C MET A 122 2.64 15.49 -5.27
N ILE A 123 2.81 15.00 -6.51
CA ILE A 123 3.99 15.30 -7.33
C ILE A 123 4.11 16.80 -7.59
N ARG A 124 2.99 17.46 -7.95
CA ARG A 124 2.97 18.90 -8.21
C ARG A 124 3.27 19.73 -6.96
N SER A 125 2.74 19.33 -5.81
CA SER A 125 2.94 20.05 -4.55
C SER A 125 4.31 19.77 -3.91
N THR A 126 4.94 18.63 -4.21
CA THR A 126 6.25 18.24 -3.68
C THR A 126 7.21 17.70 -4.76
N PRO A 127 7.72 18.54 -5.68
CA PRO A 127 8.46 18.08 -6.86
C PRO A 127 9.74 17.29 -6.58
N GLY A 128 10.36 17.45 -5.39
CA GLY A 128 11.56 16.72 -4.97
C GLY A 128 11.27 15.41 -4.23
N ASN A 129 10.01 15.03 -4.04
CA ASN A 129 9.63 13.84 -3.31
C ASN A 129 9.45 12.63 -4.25
N ALA A 130 10.22 11.56 -4.02
CA ALA A 130 10.14 10.33 -4.81
C ALA A 130 8.89 9.49 -4.49
N PHE A 131 8.29 9.64 -3.30
CA PHE A 131 7.26 8.73 -2.79
C PHE A 131 5.99 8.70 -3.65
N PRO A 132 5.42 9.85 -4.08
CA PRO A 132 4.24 9.83 -4.96
C PRO A 132 4.49 9.15 -6.32
N TYR A 133 5.73 9.20 -6.83
CA TYR A 133 6.10 8.49 -8.05
C TYR A 133 6.13 6.96 -7.85
N ILE A 134 6.61 6.50 -6.69
CA ILE A 134 6.62 5.08 -6.32
C ILE A 134 5.18 4.58 -6.17
N ALA A 135 4.35 5.29 -5.38
CA ALA A 135 2.95 4.93 -5.18
C ALA A 135 2.19 4.85 -6.51
N LYS A 136 2.37 5.86 -7.37
CA LYS A 136 1.79 5.88 -8.72
C LYS A 136 2.24 4.68 -9.54
N GLY A 137 3.53 4.33 -9.48
CA GLY A 137 4.07 3.16 -10.15
C GLY A 137 3.42 1.86 -9.68
N ASP A 138 3.28 1.68 -8.36
CA ASP A 138 2.64 0.49 -7.78
C ASP A 138 1.17 0.36 -8.19
N ILE A 139 0.43 1.48 -8.16
CA ILE A 139 -0.97 1.52 -8.60
C ILE A 139 -1.07 1.16 -10.09
N LEU A 140 -0.24 1.75 -10.95
CA LEU A 140 -0.23 1.48 -12.40
C LEU A 140 0.15 0.04 -12.71
N LEU A 141 1.14 -0.51 -12.01
CA LEU A 141 1.58 -1.90 -12.17
C LEU A 141 0.43 -2.86 -11.85
N ARG A 142 -0.27 -2.64 -10.73
CA ARG A 142 -1.45 -3.45 -10.37
C ARG A 142 -2.58 -3.36 -11.40
N SER A 143 -2.72 -2.22 -12.08
CA SER A 143 -3.70 -2.04 -13.16
C SER A 143 -3.22 -2.54 -14.52
N GLY A 144 -2.11 -3.27 -14.60
CA GLY A 144 -1.57 -3.81 -15.85
C GLY A 144 -0.91 -2.77 -16.77
N ARG A 145 -0.70 -1.53 -16.30
CA ARG A 145 -0.11 -0.43 -17.07
C ARG A 145 1.41 -0.40 -16.89
N LEU A 146 2.08 -1.49 -17.31
CA LEU A 146 3.49 -1.76 -17.01
C LEU A 146 4.45 -0.65 -17.47
N GLU A 147 4.29 -0.13 -18.70
CA GLU A 147 5.19 0.91 -19.22
C GLU A 147 5.08 2.22 -18.44
N GLU A 148 3.87 2.59 -18.03
CA GLU A 148 3.62 3.79 -17.24
C GLU A 148 4.11 3.63 -15.80
N ALA A 149 4.03 2.42 -15.26
CA ALA A 149 4.61 2.09 -13.96
C ALA A 149 6.14 2.25 -14.00
N LEU A 150 6.79 1.67 -15.02
CA LEU A 150 8.23 1.79 -15.25
C LEU A 150 8.67 3.26 -15.39
N LEU A 151 7.93 4.06 -16.16
CA LEU A 151 8.19 5.49 -16.28
C LEU A 151 8.07 6.21 -14.93
N SER A 152 7.06 5.86 -14.12
CA SER A 152 6.88 6.45 -12.79
C SER A 152 8.05 6.13 -11.86
N TYR A 153 8.52 4.88 -11.83
CA TYR A 153 9.70 4.51 -11.03
C TYR A 153 10.99 5.18 -11.53
N ARG A 154 11.18 5.32 -12.85
CA ARG A 154 12.32 6.07 -13.41
C ARG A 154 12.28 7.54 -13.02
N ASN A 155 11.09 8.15 -12.98
CA ASN A 155 10.93 9.52 -12.48
C ASN A 155 11.25 9.62 -10.99
N ALA A 156 10.89 8.62 -10.18
CA ALA A 156 11.30 8.55 -8.78
C ALA A 156 12.83 8.56 -8.62
N LEU A 157 13.55 7.81 -9.46
CA LEU A 157 15.03 7.83 -9.47
C LEU A 157 15.61 9.14 -10.02
N ARG A 158 14.91 9.87 -10.89
CA ARG A 158 15.38 11.19 -11.34
C ARG A 158 15.39 12.20 -10.18
N VAL A 159 14.42 12.14 -9.27
CA VAL A 159 14.34 13.04 -8.11
C VAL A 159 15.12 12.51 -6.90
N SER A 160 15.25 11.18 -6.77
CA SER A 160 16.04 10.52 -5.71
C SER A 160 16.85 9.37 -6.30
N PRO A 161 18.07 9.64 -6.82
CA PRO A 161 18.87 8.65 -7.56
C PRO A 161 19.24 7.38 -6.79
N LEU A 162 19.27 7.44 -5.46
CA LEU A 162 19.63 6.32 -4.59
C LEU A 162 18.42 5.64 -3.94
N ASN A 163 17.19 5.94 -4.39
CA ASN A 163 15.99 5.36 -3.77
C ASN A 163 15.95 3.83 -4.00
N PRO A 164 16.05 3.01 -2.92
CA PRO A 164 16.16 1.56 -3.06
C PRO A 164 14.86 0.92 -3.52
N ALA A 165 13.70 1.46 -3.10
CA ALA A 165 12.39 0.95 -3.50
C ALA A 165 12.23 1.10 -5.02
N ALA A 166 12.39 2.30 -5.57
CA ALA A 166 12.26 2.54 -7.01
C ALA A 166 13.19 1.64 -7.83
N ARG A 167 14.45 1.45 -7.40
CA ARG A 167 15.40 0.53 -8.05
C ARG A 167 14.93 -0.92 -8.02
N SER A 168 14.44 -1.39 -6.88
CA SER A 168 13.90 -2.75 -6.73
C SER A 168 12.68 -2.98 -7.62
N ARG A 169 11.76 -2.01 -7.72
CA ARG A 169 10.55 -2.14 -8.55
C ARG A 169 10.89 -2.19 -10.04
N ILE A 170 11.84 -1.38 -10.51
CA ILE A 170 12.34 -1.45 -11.90
C ILE A 170 12.93 -2.82 -12.19
N GLN A 171 13.82 -3.32 -11.31
CA GLN A 171 14.45 -4.63 -11.49
C GLN A 171 13.41 -5.76 -11.56
N GLN A 172 12.42 -5.75 -10.67
CA GLN A 172 11.33 -6.73 -10.68
C GLN A 172 10.53 -6.67 -12.00
N LEU A 173 10.20 -5.47 -12.46
CA LEU A 173 9.41 -5.28 -13.68
C LEU A 173 10.18 -5.69 -14.94
N GLU A 174 11.49 -5.43 -14.99
CA GLU A 174 12.36 -5.89 -16.08
C GLU A 174 12.50 -7.42 -16.11
N GLN A 175 12.57 -8.07 -14.94
CA GLN A 175 12.55 -9.54 -14.84
C GLN A 175 11.23 -10.14 -15.33
N MET A 176 10.09 -9.50 -15.04
CA MET A 176 8.77 -9.94 -15.53
C MET A 176 8.65 -9.84 -17.05
N ARG A 177 9.32 -8.85 -17.68
CA ARG A 177 9.31 -8.67 -19.14
C ARG A 177 10.17 -9.69 -19.88
N ASN A 178 11.26 -10.14 -19.26
CA ASN A 178 12.18 -11.12 -19.81
C ASN A 178 12.27 -12.35 -18.88
N PRO A 179 11.21 -13.18 -18.83
CA PRO A 179 11.29 -14.45 -18.11
C PRO A 179 12.39 -15.30 -18.74
N ARG A 180 13.32 -15.78 -17.91
CA ARG A 180 14.38 -16.70 -18.34
C ARG A 180 13.81 -18.03 -18.78
#